data_AF-A0A7V0JB64-F1
#
_entry.id   AF-A0A7V0JB64-F1
#
_cell.length_a   1.000
_cell.length_b   1.000
_cell.length_c   1.000
_cell.angle_alpha   90.00
_cell.angle_beta   90.00
_cell.angle_gamma   90.00
#
_symmetry.space_group_name_H-M   'P 1'
#
loop_
_entity.id
_entity.type
_entity.pdbx_description
1 polymer ?
#
loop_
_entity_poly.entity_id
_entity_poly.type
_entity_poly.pdbx_seq_one_letter_code
_entity_poly.pdbx_strand_id
1 'polypeptide(L)'
;MTTEELKRSCDEEFKKIDRITDELFSVYRPDKTDYTIVEQAAVAAFTVNIYRGFENILKQMLIFDKLDIADSPDWHEKMLKKAGEIGILPPELFKTF
;
A
#
# COMPACT_ATOMS: atom_id res chain seq x y z
N MET A 1 -16.85 -8.69 10.51
CA MET A 1 -15.86 -9.25 9.58
C MET A 1 -15.37 -10.56 10.15
N THR A 2 -15.58 -11.68 9.45
CA THR A 2 -14.93 -12.96 9.76
C THR A 2 -13.53 -13.00 9.18
N THR A 3 -12.73 -14.01 9.56
CA THR A 3 -11.39 -14.22 8.99
C THR A 3 -11.44 -14.46 7.48
N GLU A 4 -12.46 -15.18 6.99
CA GLU A 4 -12.67 -15.42 5.55
C GLU A 4 -13.02 -14.14 4.80
N GLU A 5 -13.85 -13.28 5.40
CA GLU A 5 -14.21 -11.99 4.83
C GLU A 5 -13.00 -11.05 4.74
N LEU A 6 -12.19 -10.99 5.80
CA LEU A 6 -10.94 -10.23 5.81
C LEU A 6 -10.00 -10.76 4.72
N LYS A 7 -9.75 -12.07 4.69
CA LYS A 7 -8.86 -12.69 3.70
C LYS A 7 -9.30 -12.36 2.28
N ARG A 8 -10.60 -12.53 1.97
CA ARG A 8 -11.13 -12.20 0.64
C ARG A 8 -10.90 -10.73 0.30
N SER A 9 -11.14 -9.82 1.25
CA SER A 9 -10.93 -8.39 0.99
C SER A 9 -9.45 -8.06 0.76
N CYS A 10 -8.52 -8.66 1.51
CA CYS A 10 -7.09 -8.50 1.27
C CYS A 10 -6.68 -9.08 -0.10
N ASP A 11 -7.17 -10.28 -0.46
CA ASP A 11 -6.89 -10.92 -1.74
C ASP A 11 -7.37 -10.08 -2.93
N GLU A 12 -8.51 -9.40 -2.80
CA GLU A 12 -9.02 -8.47 -3.81
C GLU A 12 -8.16 -7.21 -3.95
N GLU A 13 -7.67 -6.66 -2.84
CA GLU A 13 -6.75 -5.52 -2.88
C GLU A 13 -5.39 -5.91 -3.48
N PHE A 14 -4.82 -7.07 -3.12
CA PHE A 14 -3.59 -7.56 -3.74
C PHE A 14 -3.72 -7.72 -5.25
N LYS A 15 -4.82 -8.29 -5.74
CA LYS A 15 -5.09 -8.38 -7.19
C LYS A 15 -5.14 -7.02 -7.89
N LYS A 16 -5.68 -6.00 -7.21
CA LYS A 16 -5.68 -4.62 -7.74
C LYS A 16 -4.27 -4.05 -7.77
N ILE A 17 -3.49 -4.24 -6.70
CA ILE A 17 -2.09 -3.80 -6.61
C ILE A 17 -1.27 -4.44 -7.72
N ASP A 18 -1.38 -5.75 -7.93
CA ASP A 18 -0.67 -6.48 -8.98
C ASP A 18 -0.97 -5.88 -10.36
N ARG A 19 -2.26 -5.70 -10.67
CA ARG A 19 -2.68 -5.09 -11.94
C ARG A 19 -2.09 -3.68 -12.13
N ILE A 20 -2.12 -2.84 -11.10
CA ILE A 20 -1.61 -1.46 -11.20
C ILE A 20 -0.09 -1.46 -11.31
N THR A 21 0.58 -2.42 -10.68
CA THR A 21 2.02 -2.61 -10.77
C THR A 21 2.45 -3.03 -12.17
N ASP A 22 1.68 -3.92 -12.81
CA ASP A 22 1.90 -4.29 -14.21
C ASP A 22 1.75 -3.07 -15.14
N GLU A 23 0.71 -2.24 -14.92
CA GLU A 23 0.52 -1.00 -15.68
C GLU A 23 1.66 0.00 -15.44
N LEU A 24 2.15 0.13 -14.20
CA LEU A 24 3.32 0.94 -13.87
C LEU A 24 4.54 0.50 -14.67
N PHE A 25 4.83 -0.80 -14.70
CA PHE A 25 5.99 -1.33 -15.43
C PHE A 25 5.81 -1.34 -16.96
N SER A 26 4.60 -1.12 -17.47
CA SER A 26 4.40 -0.85 -18.89
C SER A 26 4.92 0.54 -19.31
N VAL A 27 4.96 1.49 -18.37
CA VAL A 27 5.37 2.88 -18.60
C VAL A 27 6.77 3.17 -18.06
N TYR A 28 7.06 2.72 -16.84
CA TYR A 28 8.33 2.92 -16.16
C TYR A 28 9.35 1.85 -16.55
N ARG A 29 10.55 2.30 -16.94
CA ARG A 29 11.73 1.46 -17.15
C ARG A 29 12.97 2.08 -16.48
N PRO A 30 13.77 1.30 -15.74
CA PRO A 30 14.95 1.83 -15.04
C PRO A 30 16.01 2.46 -15.96
N ASP A 31 16.10 1.98 -17.20
CA ASP A 31 17.06 2.42 -18.22
C ASP A 31 16.57 3.62 -19.05
N LYS A 32 15.31 4.03 -18.89
CA LYS A 32 14.74 5.18 -19.58
C LYS A 32 15.05 6.46 -18.82
N THR A 33 15.75 7.39 -19.47
CA THR A 33 16.18 8.66 -18.89
C THR A 33 15.18 9.79 -19.07
N ASP A 34 14.34 9.74 -20.10
CA ASP A 34 13.41 10.81 -20.45
C ASP A 34 11.96 10.33 -20.40
N TYR A 35 11.15 11.01 -19.59
CA TYR A 35 9.72 10.77 -19.48
C TYR A 35 8.96 12.05 -19.86
N THR A 36 7.94 11.90 -20.70
CA THR A 36 6.99 12.97 -20.97
C THR A 36 6.21 13.32 -19.69
N ILE A 37 5.63 14.51 -19.64
CA ILE A 37 4.77 14.94 -18.52
C ILE A 37 3.62 13.95 -18.30
N VAL A 38 3.06 13.38 -19.38
CA VAL A 38 1.98 12.39 -19.31
C VAL A 38 2.46 11.10 -18.65
N GLU A 39 3.64 10.61 -19.02
CA GLU A 39 4.21 9.41 -18.41
C GLU A 39 4.58 9.64 -16.95
N GLN A 40 5.13 10.80 -16.60
CA GLN A 40 5.39 11.18 -15.21
C GLN A 40 4.10 11.19 -14.38
N ALA A 41 3.03 11.77 -14.91
CA ALA A 41 1.73 11.79 -14.26
C ALA A 41 1.15 10.37 -14.09
N ALA A 42 1.31 9.49 -15.09
CA ALA A 42 0.90 8.10 -15.01
C ALA A 42 1.68 7.35 -13.92
N VAL A 43 3.01 7.46 -13.90
CA VAL A 43 3.88 6.86 -12.87
C VAL A 43 3.49 7.33 -11.47
N ALA A 44 3.29 8.64 -11.29
CA ALA A 44 2.85 9.19 -10.01
C ALA A 44 1.49 8.63 -9.58
N ALA A 45 0.52 8.59 -10.50
CA ALA A 45 -0.81 8.05 -10.23
C ALA A 45 -0.77 6.56 -9.86
N PHE A 46 -0.04 5.73 -10.59
CA PHE A 46 0.10 4.31 -10.28
C PHE A 46 0.78 4.09 -8.93
N THR A 47 1.85 4.83 -8.64
CA THR A 47 2.58 4.75 -7.36
C THR A 47 1.66 5.05 -6.17
N VAL A 48 0.90 6.14 -6.24
CA VAL A 48 -0.05 6.52 -5.18
C VAL A 48 -1.15 5.46 -5.01
N ASN A 49 -1.64 4.87 -6.11
CA ASN A 49 -2.67 3.84 -6.02
C ASN A 49 -2.13 2.52 -5.43
N ILE A 50 -0.90 2.13 -5.77
CA ILE A 50 -0.23 0.97 -5.15
C ILE A 50 -0.09 1.19 -3.64
N TYR A 51 0.44 2.34 -3.25
CA TYR A 51 0.57 2.71 -1.84
C TYR A 51 -0.78 2.66 -1.11
N ARG A 52 -1.82 3.28 -1.69
CA ARG A 52 -3.19 3.25 -1.13
C ARG A 52 -3.74 1.82 -0.98
N GLY A 53 -3.44 0.92 -1.92
CA GLY A 53 -3.84 -0.48 -1.82
C GLY A 53 -3.24 -1.15 -0.58
N PHE A 54 -1.94 -0.95 -0.33
CA PHE A 54 -1.29 -1.46 0.89
C PHE A 54 -1.88 -0.84 2.15
N GLU A 55 -2.21 0.46 2.13
CA GLU A 55 -2.88 1.10 3.27
C GLU A 55 -4.24 0.47 3.55
N ASN A 56 -5.04 0.18 2.52
CA ASN A 56 -6.34 -0.47 2.70
C ASN A 56 -6.18 -1.84 3.36
N ILE A 57 -5.20 -2.64 2.93
CA ILE A 57 -4.91 -3.96 3.52
C ILE A 57 -4.54 -3.81 5.00
N LEU A 58 -3.59 -2.93 5.32
CA LEU A 58 -3.14 -2.70 6.69
C LEU A 58 -4.29 -2.19 7.57
N LYS A 59 -5.09 -1.25 7.08
CA LYS A 59 -6.29 -0.77 7.79
C LYS A 59 -7.24 -1.90 8.14
N GLN A 60 -7.56 -2.76 7.18
CA GLN A 60 -8.50 -3.86 7.40
C GLN A 60 -7.98 -4.86 8.42
N MET A 61 -6.68 -5.20 8.37
CA MET A 61 -6.05 -6.07 9.36
C MET A 61 -6.10 -5.44 10.76
N LEU A 62 -5.71 -4.17 10.91
CA LEU A 62 -5.72 -3.50 12.22
C LEU A 62 -7.14 -3.33 12.78
N ILE A 63 -8.13 -3.03 11.94
CA ILE A 63 -9.54 -2.95 12.33
C ILE A 63 -10.06 -4.33 12.77
N PHE A 64 -9.68 -5.40 12.08
CA PHE A 64 -10.05 -6.76 12.45
C PHE A 64 -9.54 -7.12 13.86
N ASP A 65 -8.30 -6.71 14.16
CA ASP A 65 -7.66 -6.88 15.47
C ASP A 65 -8.16 -5.87 16.51
N LYS A 66 -9.17 -5.06 16.17
CA LYS A 66 -9.77 -4.02 17.02
C LYS A 66 -8.76 -2.97 17.50
N LEU A 67 -7.72 -2.74 16.72
CA LEU A 67 -6.74 -1.70 17.00
C LEU A 67 -7.27 -0.35 16.52
N ASP A 68 -7.27 0.62 17.42
CA ASP A 68 -7.72 1.97 17.11
C ASP A 68 -6.75 2.65 16.14
N ILE A 69 -7.24 2.93 14.94
CA ILE A 69 -6.57 3.70 13.89
C ILE A 69 -7.41 4.91 13.48
N ALA A 70 -8.12 5.52 14.46
CA ALA A 70 -9.01 6.65 14.25
C ALA A 70 -8.47 7.68 13.26
N ASP A 71 -9.37 8.30 12.49
CA ASP A 71 -9.06 9.39 11.58
C ASP A 71 -8.44 10.55 12.34
N SER A 72 -7.12 10.60 12.33
CA SER A 72 -6.30 11.70 12.81
C SER A 72 -5.36 12.14 11.69
N PRO A 73 -4.89 13.39 11.64
CA PRO A 73 -4.00 13.85 10.57
C PRO A 73 -2.75 12.99 10.36
N ASP A 74 -2.32 12.28 11.40
CA ASP A 74 -1.19 11.36 11.48
C ASP A 74 -1.58 9.86 11.40
N TRP A 75 -2.80 9.54 10.94
CA TRP A 75 -3.30 8.16 10.93
C TRP A 75 -2.41 7.24 10.07
N HIS A 76 -1.85 7.76 8.97
CA HIS A 76 -0.95 7.03 8.07
C HIS A 76 0.29 6.51 8.81
N GLU A 77 0.97 7.39 9.54
CA GLU A 77 2.17 7.06 10.32
C GLU A 77 1.83 6.09 11.46
N LYS A 78 0.73 6.35 12.18
CA LYS A 78 0.24 5.49 13.25
C LYS A 78 -0.05 4.07 12.76
N MET A 79 -0.70 3.95 11.59
CA MET A 79 -1.02 2.66 10.97
C MET A 79 0.26 1.87 10.68
N LEU A 80 1.25 2.50 10.02
CA LEU A 80 2.52 1.85 9.70
C LEU A 80 3.27 1.44 10.97
N LYS A 81 3.38 2.33 11.95
CA LYS A 81 4.04 2.05 13.23
C LYS A 81 3.41 0.85 13.95
N LYS A 82 2.07 0.83 14.07
CA LYS A 82 1.35 -0.29 14.70
C LYS A 82 1.57 -1.59 13.94
N ALA A 83 1.49 -1.57 12.61
CA ALA A 83 1.73 -2.74 11.79
C ALA A 83 3.17 -3.30 11.97
N GLY A 84 4.16 -2.42 12.16
CA GLY A 84 5.52 -2.82 12.53
C GLY A 84 5.63 -3.41 13.94
N GLU A 85 5.03 -2.74 14.94
CA GLU A 85 5.05 -3.16 16.35
C GLU A 85 4.48 -4.57 16.58
N ILE A 86 3.45 -4.95 15.81
CA ILE A 86 2.80 -6.27 15.92
C ILE A 86 3.34 -7.30 14.93
N GLY A 87 4.37 -6.94 14.14
CA GLY A 87 5.07 -7.86 13.24
C GLY A 87 4.37 -8.18 11.93
N ILE A 88 3.37 -7.38 11.51
CA ILE A 88 2.82 -7.47 10.14
C ILE A 88 3.86 -6.99 9.12
N LEU A 89 4.49 -5.85 9.42
CA LEU A 89 5.55 -5.30 8.57
C LEU A 89 6.93 -5.70 9.13
N PRO A 90 7.83 -6.23 8.28
CA PRO A 90 9.18 -6.58 8.70
C PRO A 90 9.97 -5.32 9.16
N PRO A 91 10.80 -5.41 10.21
CA PRO A 91 11.58 -4.28 10.72
C PRO A 91 12.49 -3.62 9.68
N GLU A 92 12.91 -4.38 8.66
CA GLU A 92 13.77 -3.92 7.58
C GLU A 92 13.14 -2.79 6.76
N LEU A 93 11.81 -2.71 6.70
CA LEU A 93 11.10 -1.64 5.98
C LEU A 93 11.09 -0.30 6.73
N PHE A 94 11.42 -0.29 8.02
CA PHE A 94 11.53 0.93 8.82
C PHE A 94 12.94 1.53 8.81
N LYS A 95 13.88 0.93 8.07
CA LYS A 95 15.21 1.48 7.92
C LYS A 95 15.12 2.77 7.09
N THR A 96 15.35 3.90 7.74
CA THR A 96 15.67 5.16 7.06
C THR A 96 17.05 5.03 6.42
N PHE A 97 17.13 5.33 5.12
CA PHE A 97 18.39 5.48 4.38
C PHE A 97 19.13 6.74 4.80
#